data_AF-A0A9E0Y1F8-F1
#
_entry.id   AF-A0A9E0Y1F8-F1
#
_cell.length_a   1.000
_cell.length_b   1.000
_cell.length_c   1.000
_cell.angle_alpha   90.00
_cell.angle_beta   90.00
_cell.angle_gamma   90.00
#
_symmetry.space_group_name_H-M   'P 1'
#
loop_
_entity.id
_entity.type
_entity.pdbx_description
1 polymer ?
#
loop_
_entity_poly.entity_id
_entity_poly.type
_entity_poly.pdbx_seq_one_letter_code
_entity_poly.pdbx_strand_id
1 'polypeptide(L)'
;MAYFSRVPVRYRTVLITAVVLATLFLAQAYMHHYVYKDLKDMGEFSWRREAPVPYLNFLFWALLCPLVHIIHTRWPFTGRPLWRILLIHLGLGLCIAAFHELVTSGIYYALLQYIGDFDIRDPKYYTWALHALVPAIFTRTMEYVVLMGLLVALEDARLRRVDREQLLRLRNELHVSQLNALKKQLRPHFLFNTLNTVSALMDEHPADARKVLSRLGRLLRNTLDKTERDTVPLEHELDHIRDYLDIESIRFRDRLHVSWEVPTALLGIQVPSMVLQPLVENSIKHGPDATTDRVEITVRGERNGGHLTLRVEDNGKGCPDTERAMTNGGIGLRNVRERMKLLYGEHGALTIASPEGRGFVASVSLPLVTELNN
;
A
#
# COMPACT_ATOMS: atom_id res chain seq x y z
N MET A 1 -16.24 -10.39 -31.80
CA MET A 1 -15.64 -9.21 -31.13
C MET A 1 -14.55 -9.56 -30.09
N ALA A 2 -14.56 -10.74 -29.46
CA ALA A 2 -13.60 -11.11 -28.40
C ALA A 2 -12.12 -11.31 -28.84
N TYR A 3 -11.84 -11.44 -30.14
CA TYR A 3 -10.46 -11.58 -30.65
C TYR A 3 -9.68 -10.26 -30.53
N PHE A 4 -10.31 -9.14 -30.91
CA PHE A 4 -9.67 -7.82 -30.93
C PHE A 4 -9.55 -7.16 -29.54
N SER A 5 -10.23 -7.70 -28.52
CA SER A 5 -10.17 -7.20 -27.14
C SER A 5 -8.99 -7.78 -26.34
N ARG A 6 -8.22 -8.71 -26.90
CA ARG A 6 -7.12 -9.38 -26.20
C ARG A 6 -5.83 -8.57 -26.14
N VAL A 7 -5.64 -7.59 -27.04
CA VAL A 7 -4.40 -6.81 -27.14
C VAL A 7 -4.36 -5.70 -26.07
N PRO A 8 -3.18 -5.34 -25.51
CA PRO A 8 -3.05 -4.25 -24.54
C PRO A 8 -3.47 -2.87 -25.08
N VAL A 9 -3.52 -2.74 -26.41
CA VAL A 9 -3.91 -1.51 -27.12
C VAL A 9 -5.26 -1.72 -27.78
N ARG A 10 -6.11 -0.68 -27.75
CA ARG A 10 -7.40 -0.70 -28.46
C ARG A 10 -7.18 -0.94 -29.95
N TYR A 11 -7.91 -1.89 -30.52
CA TYR A 11 -7.78 -2.25 -31.93
C TYR A 11 -7.97 -1.08 -32.90
N ARG A 12 -8.86 -0.13 -32.58
CA ARG A 12 -9.02 1.12 -33.35
C ARG A 12 -7.71 1.90 -33.46
N THR A 13 -6.91 1.95 -32.40
CA THR A 13 -5.60 2.61 -32.41
C THR A 13 -4.63 1.85 -33.30
N VAL A 14 -4.60 0.51 -33.24
CA VAL A 14 -3.77 -0.33 -34.12
C VAL A 14 -4.11 -0.07 -35.60
N LEU A 15 -5.40 -0.01 -35.95
CA LEU A 15 -5.85 0.26 -37.31
C LEU A 15 -5.48 1.67 -37.79
N ILE A 16 -5.68 2.69 -36.96
CA ILE A 16 -5.28 4.07 -37.28
C ILE A 16 -3.76 4.14 -37.51
N THR A 17 -2.96 3.55 -36.62
CA THR A 17 -1.50 3.51 -36.77
C THR A 17 -1.09 2.80 -38.07
N ALA A 18 -1.75 1.69 -38.41
CA ALA A 18 -1.49 0.97 -39.66
C ALA A 18 -1.77 1.83 -40.90
N VAL A 19 -2.89 2.58 -40.92
CA VAL A 19 -3.21 3.50 -42.02
C VAL A 19 -2.18 4.63 -42.11
N VAL A 20 -1.78 5.21 -40.98
CA VAL A 20 -0.75 6.26 -40.94
C VAL A 20 0.59 5.74 -41.47
N LEU A 21 1.05 4.57 -41.01
CA LEU A 21 2.28 3.95 -41.49
C LEU A 21 2.19 3.63 -43.00
N ALA A 22 1.06 3.08 -43.46
CA ALA A 22 0.87 2.81 -44.88
C ALA A 22 0.96 4.08 -45.74
N THR A 23 0.37 5.17 -45.26
CA THR A 23 0.42 6.47 -45.95
C THR A 23 1.85 7.03 -45.99
N LEU A 24 2.59 6.93 -44.88
CA LEU A 24 3.99 7.36 -44.81
C LEU A 24 4.89 6.55 -45.74
N PHE A 25 4.71 5.23 -45.80
CA PHE A 25 5.47 4.37 -46.72
C PHE A 25 5.11 4.63 -48.18
N LEU A 26 3.84 4.94 -48.49
CA LEU A 26 3.45 5.37 -49.84
C LEU A 26 4.12 6.69 -50.22
N ALA A 27 4.13 7.67 -49.30
CA ALA A 27 4.85 8.92 -49.52
C ALA A 27 6.36 8.70 -49.71
N GLN A 28 6.96 7.79 -48.93
CA GLN A 28 8.36 7.39 -49.11
C GLN A 28 8.62 6.77 -50.48
N ALA A 29 7.74 5.87 -50.95
CA ALA A 29 7.85 5.26 -52.27
C ALA A 29 7.77 6.32 -53.38
N TYR A 30 6.84 7.29 -53.26
CA TYR A 30 6.75 8.42 -54.17
C TYR A 30 8.02 9.28 -54.16
N MET A 31 8.54 9.63 -52.99
CA MET A 31 9.79 10.40 -52.86
C MET A 31 10.98 9.67 -53.47
N HIS A 32 11.08 8.34 -53.25
CA HIS A 32 12.11 7.52 -53.88
C HIS A 32 11.99 7.57 -55.41
N HIS A 33 10.79 7.37 -55.95
CA HIS A 33 10.56 7.47 -57.38
C HIS A 33 10.91 8.87 -57.91
N TYR A 34 10.45 9.94 -57.27
CA TYR A 34 10.73 11.32 -57.66
C TYR A 34 12.24 11.61 -57.75
N VAL A 35 13.03 11.14 -56.78
CA VAL A 35 14.48 11.36 -56.75
C VAL A 35 15.22 10.53 -57.80
N TYR A 36 14.77 9.30 -58.06
CA TYR A 36 15.49 8.35 -58.92
C TYR A 36 14.91 8.21 -60.34
N LYS A 37 13.82 8.91 -60.66
CA LYS A 37 13.10 8.80 -61.93
C LYS A 37 14.03 8.91 -63.13
N ASP A 38 14.82 9.98 -63.19
CA ASP A 38 15.71 10.27 -64.32
C ASP A 38 16.97 9.39 -64.30
N LEU A 39 17.47 9.04 -63.11
CA LEU A 39 18.69 8.25 -62.97
C LEU A 39 18.50 6.78 -63.36
N LYS A 40 17.30 6.22 -63.12
CA LYS A 40 16.99 4.80 -63.30
C LYS A 40 15.94 4.54 -64.38
N ASP A 41 15.59 5.55 -65.17
CA ASP A 41 14.61 5.46 -66.25
C ASP A 41 13.27 4.81 -65.80
N MET A 42 12.73 5.29 -64.68
CA MET A 42 11.63 4.61 -63.96
C MET A 42 10.22 4.86 -64.53
N GLY A 43 10.08 5.62 -65.62
CA GLY A 43 8.78 6.03 -66.14
C GLY A 43 8.00 6.94 -65.18
N GLU A 44 6.67 7.01 -65.33
CA GLU A 44 5.80 7.78 -64.41
C GLU A 44 5.36 6.97 -63.19
N PHE A 45 5.13 7.66 -62.07
CA PHE A 45 4.67 7.02 -60.84
C PHE A 45 3.22 6.53 -60.96
N SER A 46 3.01 5.22 -60.94
CA SER A 46 1.66 4.64 -60.96
C SER A 46 1.11 4.51 -59.54
N TRP A 47 0.26 5.45 -59.13
CA TRP A 47 -0.48 5.37 -57.86
C TRP A 47 -1.26 4.07 -57.71
N ARG A 48 -1.84 3.55 -58.81
CA ARG A 48 -2.65 2.32 -58.80
C ARG A 48 -1.82 1.09 -58.48
N ARG A 49 -0.55 1.08 -58.89
CA ARG A 49 0.41 0.00 -58.64
C ARG A 49 1.06 0.12 -57.26
N GLU A 50 1.46 1.33 -56.89
CA GLU A 50 2.28 1.56 -55.70
C GLU A 50 1.45 1.70 -54.40
N ALA A 51 0.23 2.27 -54.47
CA ALA A 51 -0.60 2.48 -53.28
C ALA A 51 -1.04 1.18 -52.56
N PRO A 52 -1.45 0.11 -53.24
CA PRO A 52 -1.89 -1.11 -52.56
C PRO A 52 -0.83 -1.76 -51.67
N VAL A 53 0.46 -1.67 -52.05
CA VAL A 53 1.57 -2.39 -51.40
C VAL A 53 1.69 -2.07 -49.90
N PRO A 54 1.88 -0.81 -49.46
CA PRO A 54 2.01 -0.51 -48.04
C PRO A 54 0.69 -0.71 -47.28
N TYR A 55 -0.46 -0.45 -47.89
CA TYR A 55 -1.76 -0.64 -47.22
C TYR A 55 -2.05 -2.12 -46.96
N LEU A 56 -1.84 -3.00 -47.93
CA LEU A 56 -1.96 -4.45 -47.74
C LEU A 56 -1.03 -4.92 -46.63
N ASN A 57 0.21 -4.45 -46.61
CA ASN A 57 1.17 -4.81 -45.56
C ASN A 57 0.69 -4.45 -44.15
N PHE A 58 0.50 -3.16 -43.88
CA PHE A 58 0.25 -2.69 -42.51
C PHE A 58 -1.14 -3.07 -42.01
N LEU A 59 -2.16 -3.10 -42.88
CA LEU A 59 -3.50 -3.53 -42.48
C LEU A 59 -3.54 -5.04 -42.19
N PHE A 60 -2.78 -5.85 -42.91
CA PHE A 60 -2.69 -7.28 -42.62
C PHE A 60 -1.93 -7.54 -41.31
N TRP A 61 -0.87 -6.77 -41.01
CA TRP A 61 -0.26 -6.80 -39.67
C TRP A 61 -1.20 -6.35 -38.56
N ALA A 62 -2.03 -5.33 -38.79
CA ALA A 62 -3.06 -4.93 -37.84
C ALA A 62 -4.04 -6.08 -37.56
N LEU A 63 -4.45 -6.82 -38.58
CA LEU A 63 -5.31 -8.00 -38.46
C LEU A 63 -4.63 -9.15 -37.69
N LEU A 64 -3.34 -9.37 -37.92
CA LEU A 64 -2.55 -10.41 -37.25
C LEU A 64 -2.11 -10.03 -35.83
N CYS A 65 -2.14 -8.74 -35.47
CA CYS A 65 -1.69 -8.26 -34.16
C CYS A 65 -2.29 -9.01 -32.96
N PRO A 66 -3.60 -9.33 -32.90
CA PRO A 66 -4.13 -10.12 -31.80
C PRO A 66 -3.62 -11.56 -31.76
N LEU A 67 -3.32 -12.19 -32.91
CA LEU A 67 -2.69 -13.51 -32.97
C LEU A 67 -1.26 -13.45 -32.42
N VAL A 68 -0.49 -12.45 -32.82
CA VAL A 68 0.87 -12.21 -32.31
C VAL A 68 0.84 -12.03 -30.79
N HIS A 69 -0.12 -11.27 -30.28
CA HIS A 69 -0.32 -11.11 -28.84
C HIS A 69 -0.74 -12.41 -28.15
N ILE A 70 -1.63 -13.22 -28.73
CA ILE A 70 -2.01 -14.54 -28.18
C ILE A 70 -0.76 -15.44 -28.06
N ILE A 71 0.10 -15.47 -29.07
CA ILE A 71 1.34 -16.25 -29.04
C ILE A 71 2.24 -15.78 -27.88
N HIS A 72 2.43 -14.46 -27.73
CA HIS A 72 3.19 -13.90 -26.62
C HIS A 72 2.61 -14.29 -25.25
N THR A 73 1.29 -14.19 -25.07
CA THR A 73 0.66 -14.56 -23.79
C THR A 73 0.76 -16.06 -23.49
N ARG A 74 0.76 -16.90 -24.52
CA ARG A 74 0.85 -18.37 -24.39
C ARG A 74 2.29 -18.85 -24.12
N TRP A 75 3.28 -18.14 -24.67
CA TRP A 75 4.72 -18.42 -24.50
C TRP A 75 5.48 -17.12 -24.18
N PRO A 76 5.35 -16.58 -22.95
CA PRO A 76 5.97 -15.31 -22.60
C PRO A 76 7.50 -15.44 -22.47
N PHE A 77 8.24 -14.39 -22.81
CA PHE A 77 9.71 -14.36 -22.71
C PHE A 77 10.26 -14.46 -21.27
N THR A 78 9.39 -14.45 -20.26
CA THR A 78 9.75 -14.73 -18.86
C THR A 78 9.88 -16.22 -18.55
N GLY A 79 9.31 -17.09 -19.38
CA GLY A 79 9.36 -18.53 -19.18
C GLY A 79 10.79 -19.10 -19.32
N ARG A 80 11.09 -20.13 -18.53
CA ARG A 80 12.39 -20.83 -18.57
C ARG A 80 12.18 -22.28 -19.04
N PRO A 81 13.07 -22.82 -19.89
CA PRO A 81 14.27 -22.18 -20.44
C PRO A 81 13.98 -21.26 -21.64
N LEU A 82 14.65 -20.10 -21.69
CA LEU A 82 14.40 -19.04 -22.68
C LEU A 82 14.64 -19.49 -24.13
N TRP A 83 15.63 -20.36 -24.37
CA TRP A 83 15.96 -20.83 -25.72
C TRP A 83 14.80 -21.57 -26.39
N ARG A 84 13.99 -22.32 -25.63
CA ARG A 84 12.80 -23.00 -26.18
C ARG A 84 11.77 -21.99 -26.67
N ILE A 85 11.59 -20.91 -25.92
CA ILE A 85 10.64 -19.85 -26.24
C ILE A 85 11.11 -19.07 -27.47
N LEU A 86 12.40 -18.77 -27.55
CA LEU A 86 13.00 -18.15 -28.74
C LEU A 86 12.80 -19.03 -29.99
N LEU A 87 13.00 -20.34 -29.90
CA LEU A 87 12.77 -21.26 -31.02
C LEU A 87 11.28 -21.30 -31.43
N ILE A 88 10.35 -21.28 -30.47
CA ILE A 88 8.92 -21.23 -30.76
C ILE A 88 8.56 -19.94 -31.50
N HIS A 89 9.04 -18.79 -31.03
CA HIS A 89 8.79 -17.51 -31.69
C HIS A 89 9.46 -17.41 -33.05
N LEU A 90 10.66 -17.99 -33.23
CA LEU A 90 11.33 -18.05 -34.51
C LEU A 90 10.52 -18.89 -35.52
N GLY A 91 10.10 -20.09 -35.11
CA GLY A 91 9.31 -20.98 -35.97
C GLY A 91 7.94 -20.41 -36.32
N LEU A 92 7.17 -19.98 -35.31
CA LEU A 92 5.84 -19.38 -35.53
C LEU A 92 5.94 -18.04 -36.27
N GLY A 93 6.94 -17.22 -35.96
CA GLY A 93 7.19 -15.96 -36.63
C GLY A 93 7.47 -16.15 -38.12
N LEU A 94 8.31 -17.13 -38.48
CA LEU A 94 8.57 -17.47 -39.87
C LEU A 94 7.31 -17.98 -40.59
N CYS A 95 6.50 -18.83 -39.95
CA CYS A 95 5.24 -19.29 -40.53
C CYS A 95 4.24 -18.15 -40.76
N ILE A 96 4.11 -17.24 -39.80
CA ILE A 96 3.22 -16.07 -39.90
C ILE A 96 3.73 -15.11 -40.98
N ALA A 97 5.04 -14.88 -41.04
CA ALA A 97 5.68 -14.04 -42.05
C ALA A 97 5.47 -14.61 -43.47
N ALA A 98 5.64 -15.92 -43.65
CA ALA A 98 5.37 -16.60 -44.91
C ALA A 98 3.89 -16.53 -45.29
N PHE A 99 2.99 -16.75 -44.33
CA PHE A 99 1.55 -16.62 -44.57
C PHE A 99 1.15 -15.19 -44.95
N HIS A 100 1.67 -14.19 -44.23
CA HIS A 100 1.47 -12.78 -44.54
C HIS A 100 1.94 -12.47 -45.97
N GLU A 101 3.16 -12.88 -46.31
CA GLU A 101 3.73 -12.62 -47.63
C GLU A 101 2.90 -13.27 -48.74
N LEU A 102 2.58 -14.56 -48.62
CA LEU A 102 1.78 -15.27 -49.63
C LEU A 102 0.39 -14.66 -49.83
N VAL A 103 -0.28 -14.26 -48.75
CA VAL A 103 -1.62 -13.66 -48.84
C VAL A 103 -1.56 -12.26 -49.43
N THR A 104 -0.66 -11.40 -48.93
CA THR A 104 -0.56 -10.02 -49.40
C THR A 104 -0.07 -9.94 -50.86
N SER A 105 0.93 -10.73 -51.23
CA SER A 105 1.37 -10.88 -52.62
C SER A 105 0.26 -11.47 -53.50
N GLY A 106 -0.46 -12.49 -53.04
CA GLY A 106 -1.58 -13.08 -53.79
C GLY A 106 -2.69 -12.06 -54.10
N ILE A 107 -3.09 -11.26 -53.09
CA ILE A 107 -4.07 -10.18 -53.28
C ILE A 107 -3.54 -9.11 -54.23
N TYR A 108 -2.27 -8.73 -54.09
CA TYR A 108 -1.64 -7.71 -54.91
C TYR A 108 -1.57 -8.12 -56.39
N TYR A 109 -1.10 -9.32 -56.71
CA TYR A 109 -1.03 -9.79 -58.11
C TYR A 109 -2.42 -10.03 -58.70
N ALA A 110 -3.39 -10.48 -57.90
CA ALA A 110 -4.78 -10.58 -58.35
C ALA A 110 -5.36 -9.20 -58.72
N LEU A 111 -5.03 -8.16 -57.96
CA LEU A 111 -5.40 -6.78 -58.26
C LEU A 111 -4.75 -6.28 -59.55
N LEU A 112 -3.44 -6.53 -59.73
CA LEU A 112 -2.75 -6.14 -60.96
C LEU A 112 -3.29 -6.86 -62.20
N GLN A 113 -3.57 -8.17 -62.09
CA GLN A 113 -4.21 -8.95 -63.14
C GLN A 113 -5.56 -8.36 -63.55
N TYR A 114 -6.36 -7.96 -62.55
CA TYR A 114 -7.68 -7.38 -62.77
C TYR A 114 -7.62 -6.02 -63.47
N ILE A 115 -6.61 -5.20 -63.16
CA ILE A 115 -6.41 -3.88 -63.78
C ILE A 115 -5.78 -3.99 -65.17
N GLY A 116 -5.24 -5.17 -65.54
CA GLY A 116 -4.59 -5.43 -66.82
C GLY A 116 -3.10 -5.03 -66.85
N ASP A 117 -2.55 -4.65 -65.70
CA ASP A 117 -1.14 -4.26 -65.54
C ASP A 117 -0.20 -5.47 -65.33
N PHE A 118 -0.76 -6.68 -65.31
CA PHE A 118 -0.05 -7.93 -65.06
C PHE A 118 -0.72 -9.10 -65.80
N ASP A 119 0.09 -10.01 -66.35
CA ASP A 119 -0.35 -11.29 -66.90
C ASP A 119 0.30 -12.44 -66.13
N ILE A 120 -0.53 -13.20 -65.42
CA ILE A 120 -0.13 -14.37 -64.65
C ILE A 120 0.49 -15.47 -65.51
N ARG A 121 0.27 -15.45 -66.83
CA ARG A 121 0.82 -16.45 -67.76
C ARG A 121 2.25 -16.14 -68.21
N ASP A 122 2.78 -14.95 -67.94
CA ASP A 122 4.14 -14.60 -68.35
C ASP A 122 5.20 -15.29 -67.46
N PRO A 123 6.06 -16.17 -68.01
CA PRO A 123 7.08 -16.91 -67.26
C PRO A 123 8.10 -16.02 -66.52
N LYS A 124 8.30 -14.78 -66.97
CA LYS A 124 9.23 -13.83 -66.31
C LYS A 124 8.76 -13.47 -64.91
N TYR A 125 7.46 -13.42 -64.66
CA TYR A 125 6.94 -13.10 -63.34
C TYR A 125 7.08 -14.26 -62.35
N TYR A 126 6.93 -15.50 -62.79
CA TYR A 126 7.13 -16.67 -61.91
C TYR A 126 8.56 -16.73 -61.38
N THR A 127 9.54 -16.56 -62.26
CA THR A 127 10.96 -16.59 -61.89
C THR A 127 11.32 -15.43 -60.95
N TRP A 128 10.83 -14.23 -61.23
CA TRP A 128 11.02 -13.08 -60.34
C TRP A 128 10.34 -13.26 -58.98
N ALA A 129 9.08 -13.72 -58.94
CA ALA A 129 8.34 -13.93 -57.70
C ALA A 129 9.01 -14.98 -56.79
N LEU A 130 9.55 -16.05 -57.37
CA LEU A 130 10.32 -17.06 -56.63
C LEU A 130 11.60 -16.46 -56.01
N HIS A 131 12.33 -15.62 -56.76
CA HIS A 131 13.52 -14.95 -56.23
C HIS A 131 13.18 -13.89 -55.16
N ALA A 132 12.05 -13.19 -55.30
CA ALA A 132 11.60 -12.18 -54.36
C ALA A 132 11.07 -12.77 -53.05
N LEU A 133 10.62 -14.04 -53.05
CA LEU A 133 9.95 -14.67 -51.92
C LEU A 133 10.84 -14.74 -50.67
N VAL A 134 12.10 -15.17 -50.80
CA VAL A 134 12.99 -15.33 -49.64
C VAL A 134 13.31 -13.98 -48.96
N PRO A 135 13.74 -12.93 -49.69
CA PRO A 135 13.92 -11.60 -49.12
C PRO A 135 12.62 -11.01 -48.52
N ALA A 136 11.47 -11.26 -49.15
CA ALA A 136 10.19 -10.76 -48.67
C ALA A 136 9.79 -11.42 -47.34
N ILE A 137 9.88 -12.75 -47.23
CA ILE A 137 9.63 -13.48 -45.98
C ILE A 137 10.60 -13.04 -44.88
N PHE A 138 11.87 -12.81 -45.21
CA PHE A 138 12.84 -12.30 -44.25
C PHE A 138 12.42 -10.91 -43.73
N THR A 139 11.99 -10.02 -44.63
CA THR A 139 11.48 -8.69 -44.27
C THR A 139 10.23 -8.78 -43.38
N ARG A 140 9.27 -9.65 -43.71
CA ARG A 140 8.08 -9.91 -42.86
C ARG A 140 8.45 -10.47 -41.50
N THR A 141 9.49 -11.28 -41.42
CA THR A 141 9.99 -11.82 -40.15
C THR A 141 10.57 -10.71 -39.27
N MET A 142 11.29 -9.74 -39.86
CA MET A 142 11.76 -8.56 -39.12
C MET A 142 10.60 -7.72 -38.59
N GLU A 143 9.57 -7.50 -39.41
CA GLU A 143 8.35 -6.78 -38.99
C GLU A 143 7.64 -7.50 -37.83
N TYR A 144 7.55 -8.83 -37.87
CA TYR A 144 7.05 -9.65 -36.77
C TYR A 144 7.84 -9.42 -35.47
N VAL A 145 9.17 -9.45 -35.54
CA VAL A 145 10.05 -9.25 -34.36
C VAL A 145 9.86 -7.85 -33.79
N VAL A 146 9.75 -6.82 -34.63
CA VAL A 146 9.49 -5.43 -34.18
C VAL A 146 8.12 -5.33 -33.52
N LEU A 147 7.07 -5.87 -34.14
CA LEU A 147 5.73 -5.89 -33.58
C LEU A 147 5.69 -6.63 -32.23
N MET A 148 6.37 -7.77 -32.14
CA MET A 148 6.51 -8.54 -30.90
C MET A 148 7.20 -7.72 -29.82
N GLY A 149 8.35 -7.11 -30.12
CA GLY A 149 9.07 -6.25 -29.18
C GLY A 149 8.23 -5.08 -28.67
N LEU A 150 7.45 -4.45 -29.55
CA LEU A 150 6.52 -3.39 -29.18
C LEU A 150 5.41 -3.88 -28.25
N LEU A 151 4.81 -5.04 -28.55
CA LEU A 151 3.77 -5.64 -27.70
C LEU A 151 4.32 -6.01 -26.31
N VAL A 152 5.50 -6.59 -26.24
CA VAL A 152 6.20 -6.91 -24.98
C VAL A 152 6.43 -5.63 -24.16
N ALA A 153 6.97 -4.58 -24.79
CA ALA A 153 7.27 -3.32 -24.12
C ALA A 153 6.01 -2.61 -23.60
N LEU A 154 4.92 -2.63 -24.37
CA LEU A 154 3.64 -2.05 -23.97
C LEU A 154 2.99 -2.81 -22.81
N GLU A 155 3.06 -4.14 -22.82
CA GLU A 155 2.53 -4.97 -21.73
C GLU A 155 3.34 -4.75 -20.44
N ASP A 156 4.67 -4.78 -20.52
CA ASP A 156 5.56 -4.55 -19.38
C ASP A 156 5.39 -3.12 -18.80
N ALA A 157 5.20 -2.11 -19.67
CA ALA A 157 4.86 -0.76 -19.23
C ALA A 157 3.48 -0.69 -18.55
N ARG A 158 2.50 -1.46 -19.02
CA ARG A 158 1.16 -1.52 -18.42
C ARG A 158 1.19 -2.19 -17.05
N LEU A 159 1.86 -3.34 -16.93
CA LEU A 159 2.01 -4.06 -15.67
C LEU A 159 2.70 -3.21 -14.62
N ARG A 160 3.82 -2.56 -14.96
CA ARG A 160 4.51 -1.63 -14.04
C ARG A 160 3.65 -0.46 -13.57
N ARG A 161 2.72 0.04 -14.39
CA ARG A 161 1.79 1.10 -13.99
C ARG A 161 0.79 0.58 -12.96
N VAL A 162 0.22 -0.61 -13.19
CA VAL A 162 -0.73 -1.25 -12.27
C VAL A 162 -0.06 -1.52 -10.92
N ASP A 163 1.13 -2.11 -10.91
CA ASP A 163 1.88 -2.40 -9.68
C ASP A 163 2.20 -1.11 -8.90
N ARG A 164 2.60 -0.05 -9.60
CA ARG A 164 2.87 1.27 -8.99
C ARG A 164 1.62 1.87 -8.36
N GLU A 165 0.48 1.80 -9.03
CA GLU A 165 -0.80 2.28 -8.48
C GLU A 165 -1.20 1.50 -7.22
N GLN A 166 -1.05 0.18 -7.22
CA GLN A 166 -1.33 -0.65 -6.05
C GLN A 166 -0.41 -0.29 -4.87
N LEU A 167 0.89 -0.13 -5.13
CA LEU A 167 1.86 0.25 -4.10
C LEU A 167 1.56 1.63 -3.50
N LEU A 168 1.16 2.60 -4.32
CA LEU A 168 0.75 3.93 -3.83
C LEU A 168 -0.52 3.86 -2.97
N ARG A 169 -1.50 3.04 -3.35
CA ARG A 169 -2.72 2.82 -2.54
C ARG A 169 -2.40 2.23 -1.18
N LEU A 170 -1.60 1.16 -1.13
CA LEU A 170 -1.19 0.52 0.12
C LEU A 170 -0.43 1.47 1.04
N ARG A 171 0.46 2.31 0.49
CA ARG A 171 1.16 3.35 1.27
C ARG A 171 0.20 4.37 1.86
N ASN A 172 -0.79 4.81 1.09
CA ASN A 172 -1.78 5.76 1.57
C ASN A 172 -2.64 5.15 2.69
N GLU A 173 -3.12 3.91 2.51
CA GLU A 173 -3.85 3.18 3.55
C GLU A 173 -3.02 3.02 4.84
N LEU A 174 -1.73 2.72 4.72
CA LEU A 174 -0.81 2.68 5.86
C LEU A 174 -0.71 4.04 6.55
N HIS A 175 -0.49 5.13 5.82
CA HIS A 175 -0.42 6.48 6.39
C HIS A 175 -1.74 6.87 7.07
N VAL A 176 -2.88 6.61 6.44
CA VAL A 176 -4.20 6.88 7.03
C VAL A 176 -4.40 6.06 8.31
N SER A 177 -3.98 4.79 8.32
CA SER A 177 -4.02 3.94 9.51
C SER A 177 -3.13 4.48 10.63
N GLN A 178 -1.90 4.88 10.31
CA GLN A 178 -0.96 5.49 11.26
C GLN A 178 -1.50 6.80 11.83
N LEU A 179 -2.07 7.66 10.99
CA LEU A 179 -2.71 8.91 11.42
C LEU A 179 -3.91 8.63 12.33
N ASN A 180 -4.75 7.65 11.99
CA ASN A 180 -5.87 7.24 12.83
C ASN A 180 -5.42 6.65 14.17
N ALA A 181 -4.34 5.87 14.19
CA ALA A 181 -3.75 5.35 15.41
C ALA A 181 -3.22 6.49 16.29
N LEU A 182 -2.51 7.45 15.70
CA LEU A 182 -2.03 8.65 16.40
C LEU A 182 -3.19 9.48 16.97
N LYS A 183 -4.24 9.72 16.17
CA LYS A 183 -5.45 10.42 16.62
C LYS A 183 -6.13 9.71 17.80
N LYS A 184 -6.14 8.38 17.83
CA LYS A 184 -6.67 7.60 18.95
C LYS A 184 -5.80 7.71 20.21
N GLN A 185 -4.48 7.82 20.07
CA GLN A 185 -3.57 8.01 21.22
C GLN A 185 -3.81 9.35 21.94
N LEU A 186 -4.23 10.39 21.21
CA LEU A 186 -4.46 11.73 21.76
C LEU A 186 -5.74 11.90 22.59
N ARG A 187 -6.54 10.84 22.84
CA ARG A 187 -7.78 10.85 23.65
C ARG A 187 -8.62 12.13 23.49
N PRO A 188 -9.28 12.31 22.33
CA PRO A 188 -9.91 13.58 21.96
C PRO A 188 -10.85 14.16 23.04
N HIS A 189 -11.61 13.30 23.72
CA HIS A 189 -12.53 13.72 24.78
C HIS A 189 -11.84 14.35 25.99
N PHE A 190 -10.71 13.78 26.44
CA PHE A 190 -9.91 14.37 27.53
C PHE A 190 -9.40 15.77 27.11
N LEU A 191 -8.91 15.87 25.87
CA LEU A 191 -8.40 17.11 25.30
C LEU A 191 -9.49 18.20 25.22
N PHE A 192 -10.68 17.87 24.68
CA PHE A 192 -11.81 18.81 24.64
C PHE A 192 -12.26 19.24 26.02
N ASN A 193 -12.39 18.30 26.97
CA ASN A 193 -12.79 18.62 28.33
C ASN A 193 -11.76 19.50 29.03
N THR A 194 -10.47 19.22 28.83
CA THR A 194 -9.39 20.03 29.42
C THR A 194 -9.40 21.45 28.86
N LEU A 195 -9.61 21.63 27.55
CA LEU A 195 -9.72 22.95 26.93
C LEU A 195 -10.96 23.73 27.39
N ASN A 196 -12.08 23.04 27.61
CA ASN A 196 -13.28 23.66 28.19
C ASN A 196 -13.03 24.13 29.63
N THR A 197 -12.36 23.31 30.46
CA THR A 197 -11.95 23.71 31.81
C THR A 197 -11.02 24.92 31.78
N VAL A 198 -10.03 24.94 30.87
CA VAL A 198 -9.16 26.11 30.69
C VAL A 198 -9.99 27.33 30.34
N SER A 199 -10.93 27.22 29.39
CA SER A 199 -11.78 28.34 28.97
C SER A 199 -12.62 28.89 30.13
N ALA A 200 -13.17 28.02 31.00
CA ALA A 200 -13.91 28.44 32.19
C ALA A 200 -13.01 29.10 33.25
N LEU A 201 -11.74 28.72 33.35
CA LEU A 201 -10.78 29.29 34.30
C LEU A 201 -10.15 30.60 33.80
N MET A 202 -10.21 30.90 32.51
CA MET A 202 -9.53 32.07 31.93
C MET A 202 -10.00 33.41 32.52
N ASP A 203 -11.29 33.50 32.86
CA ASP A 203 -11.90 34.74 33.38
C ASP A 203 -11.75 34.88 34.90
N GLU A 204 -11.90 33.78 35.66
CA GLU A 204 -11.92 33.81 37.13
C GLU A 204 -10.57 33.42 37.78
N HIS A 205 -9.82 32.48 37.19
CA HIS A 205 -8.62 31.88 37.79
C HIS A 205 -7.49 31.68 36.74
N PRO A 206 -6.95 32.76 36.14
CA PRO A 206 -6.01 32.68 35.02
C PRO A 206 -4.68 32.01 35.37
N ALA A 207 -4.29 31.99 36.65
CA ALA A 207 -3.09 31.28 37.10
C ALA A 207 -3.26 29.76 36.99
N ASP A 208 -4.45 29.23 37.32
CA ASP A 208 -4.73 27.81 37.24
C ASP A 208 -4.96 27.36 35.78
N ALA A 209 -5.58 28.22 34.96
CA ALA A 209 -5.64 28.01 33.50
C ALA A 209 -4.24 27.82 32.88
N ARG A 210 -3.25 28.65 33.27
CA ARG A 210 -1.85 28.52 32.81
C ARG A 210 -1.19 27.23 33.28
N LYS A 211 -1.45 26.79 34.53
CA LYS A 211 -0.94 25.50 35.04
C LYS A 211 -1.48 24.33 34.24
N VAL A 212 -2.79 24.31 33.96
CA VAL A 212 -3.43 23.28 33.13
C VAL A 212 -2.82 23.26 31.73
N LEU A 213 -2.67 24.43 31.10
CA LEU A 213 -2.10 24.53 29.75
C LEU A 213 -0.65 24.02 29.69
N SER A 214 0.16 24.35 30.69
CA SER A 214 1.56 23.89 30.82
C SER A 214 1.63 22.36 30.99
N ARG A 215 0.81 21.80 31.89
CA ARG A 215 0.72 20.34 32.12
C ARG A 215 0.21 19.60 30.89
N LEU A 216 -0.82 20.13 30.22
CA LEU A 216 -1.33 19.58 28.96
C LEU A 216 -0.25 19.58 27.88
N GLY A 217 0.55 20.66 27.78
CA GLY A 217 1.70 20.73 26.88
C GLY A 217 2.75 19.67 27.16
N ARG A 218 3.08 19.41 28.44
CA ARG A 218 4.00 18.32 28.83
C ARG A 218 3.43 16.94 28.48
N LEU A 219 2.15 16.71 28.77
CA LEU A 219 1.47 15.43 28.50
C LEU A 219 1.46 15.13 26.99
N LEU A 220 1.11 16.11 26.16
CA LEU A 220 1.15 16.00 24.70
C LEU A 220 2.56 15.78 24.17
N ARG A 221 3.54 16.54 24.69
CA ARG A 221 4.95 16.36 24.31
C ARG A 221 5.41 14.94 24.63
N ASN A 222 5.15 14.43 25.84
CA ASN A 222 5.54 13.08 26.24
C ASN A 222 4.83 11.98 25.44
N THR A 223 3.59 12.22 24.99
CA THR A 223 2.84 11.29 24.13
C THR A 223 3.38 11.26 22.70
N LEU A 224 3.92 12.39 22.21
CA LEU A 224 4.45 12.56 20.85
C LEU A 224 5.95 12.24 20.75
N ASP A 225 6.72 12.59 21.77
CA ASP A 225 8.12 12.20 21.98
C ASP A 225 8.13 10.72 22.37
N LYS A 226 7.83 9.86 21.39
CA LYS A 226 8.06 8.43 21.45
C LYS A 226 9.51 8.17 21.82
N THR A 227 9.78 8.02 23.11
CA THR A 227 10.93 7.23 23.51
C THR A 227 10.47 5.79 23.33
N GLU A 228 10.84 5.16 22.21
CA GLU A 228 10.60 3.74 21.89
C GLU A 228 11.36 2.81 22.85
N ARG A 229 11.25 3.03 24.15
CA ARG A 229 11.81 2.15 25.16
C ARG A 229 10.70 1.27 25.68
N ASP A 230 10.89 -0.04 25.58
CA ASP A 230 9.93 -1.00 26.11
C ASP A 230 9.75 -0.85 27.63
N THR A 231 10.78 -0.36 28.33
CA THR A 231 10.77 -0.05 29.76
C THR A 231 11.33 1.33 30.09
N VAL A 232 10.80 1.95 31.15
CA VAL A 232 11.20 3.25 31.71
C VAL A 232 11.34 3.13 33.23
N PRO A 233 12.11 4.01 33.89
CA PRO A 233 12.11 4.06 35.35
C PRO A 233 10.70 4.29 35.90
N LEU A 234 10.33 3.65 37.01
CA LEU A 234 9.03 3.83 37.65
C LEU A 234 8.74 5.31 37.94
N GLU A 235 9.75 6.10 38.28
CA GLU A 235 9.65 7.54 38.46
C GLU A 235 9.01 8.24 37.25
N HIS A 236 9.39 7.87 36.03
CA HIS A 236 8.82 8.45 34.81
C HIS A 236 7.33 8.14 34.65
N GLU A 237 6.90 6.90 34.95
CA GLU A 237 5.48 6.54 34.92
C GLU A 237 4.69 7.33 35.99
N LEU A 238 5.23 7.44 37.20
CA LEU A 238 4.58 8.17 38.29
C LEU A 238 4.45 9.66 37.97
N ASP A 239 5.48 10.29 37.41
CA ASP A 239 5.44 11.70 37.02
C ASP A 239 4.43 11.94 35.90
N HIS A 240 4.34 11.03 34.93
CA HIS A 240 3.32 11.11 33.88
C HIS A 240 1.90 11.06 34.45
N ILE A 241 1.67 10.17 35.42
CA ILE A 241 0.36 10.00 36.05
C ILE A 241 0.04 11.15 37.01
N ARG A 242 1.04 11.67 37.72
CA ARG A 242 0.89 12.89 38.54
C ARG A 242 0.39 14.02 37.67
N ASP A 243 1.05 14.29 36.54
CA ASP A 243 0.64 15.34 35.59
C ASP A 243 -0.80 15.13 35.08
N TYR A 244 -1.20 13.89 34.81
CA TYR A 244 -2.57 13.55 34.41
C TYR A 244 -3.59 13.80 35.52
N LEU A 245 -3.36 13.25 36.72
CA LEU A 245 -4.25 13.40 37.87
C LEU A 245 -4.34 14.86 38.35
N ASP A 246 -3.27 15.62 38.19
CA ASP A 246 -3.18 17.04 38.46
C ASP A 246 -4.03 17.91 37.52
N ILE A 247 -4.27 17.45 36.28
CA ILE A 247 -5.21 18.09 35.35
C ILE A 247 -6.64 17.71 35.72
N GLU A 248 -6.86 16.42 36.02
CA GLU A 248 -8.17 15.90 36.41
C GLU A 248 -8.65 16.48 37.75
N SER A 249 -7.76 16.72 38.71
CA SER A 249 -8.10 17.32 40.01
C SER A 249 -8.72 18.70 39.86
N ILE A 250 -8.29 19.49 38.88
CA ILE A 250 -8.89 20.80 38.59
C ILE A 250 -10.32 20.63 38.04
N ARG A 251 -10.58 19.58 37.25
CA ARG A 251 -11.94 19.27 36.76
C ARG A 251 -12.85 18.79 37.88
N PHE A 252 -12.32 17.97 38.78
CA PHE A 252 -13.07 17.42 39.92
C PHE A 252 -13.07 18.35 41.15
N ARG A 253 -12.34 19.47 41.09
CA ARG A 253 -12.14 20.42 42.21
C ARG A 253 -11.72 19.65 43.47
N ASP A 254 -12.34 19.94 44.59
CA ASP A 254 -12.01 19.37 45.90
C ASP A 254 -12.46 17.91 46.06
N ARG A 255 -13.10 17.31 45.04
CA ARG A 255 -13.63 15.95 45.13
C ARG A 255 -12.58 14.87 44.89
N LEU A 256 -11.52 15.15 44.15
CA LEU A 256 -10.49 14.15 43.82
C LEU A 256 -9.35 14.18 44.85
N HIS A 257 -9.18 13.07 45.57
CA HIS A 257 -8.07 12.84 46.48
C HIS A 257 -7.20 11.70 45.95
N VAL A 258 -5.90 11.97 45.87
CA VAL A 258 -4.91 10.99 45.39
C VAL A 258 -3.93 10.70 46.51
N SER A 259 -3.80 9.43 46.89
CA SER A 259 -2.78 8.92 47.82
C SER A 259 -1.66 8.22 47.04
N TRP A 260 -0.41 8.50 47.40
CA TRP A 260 0.77 7.90 46.79
C TRP A 260 1.55 7.11 47.84
N GLU A 261 1.54 5.79 47.70
CA GLU A 261 2.16 4.84 48.62
C GLU A 261 3.23 4.04 47.87
N VAL A 262 4.22 4.75 47.33
CA VAL A 262 5.34 4.15 46.60
C VAL A 262 6.66 4.50 47.30
N PRO A 263 7.35 3.52 47.89
CA PRO A 263 8.66 3.74 48.50
C PRO A 263 9.68 4.30 47.49
N THR A 264 10.47 5.27 47.91
CA THR A 264 11.51 5.92 47.06
C THR A 264 12.52 4.93 46.50
N ALA A 265 12.79 3.83 47.21
CA ALA A 265 13.66 2.75 46.77
C ALA A 265 13.18 2.04 45.49
N LEU A 266 11.91 2.20 45.10
CA LEU A 266 11.35 1.57 43.89
C LEU A 266 11.42 2.45 42.64
N LEU A 267 11.70 3.75 42.78
CA LEU A 267 11.60 4.74 41.70
C LEU A 267 12.52 4.45 40.49
N GLY A 268 13.70 3.89 40.76
CA GLY A 268 14.66 3.52 39.71
C GLY A 268 14.41 2.18 39.03
N ILE A 269 13.38 1.41 39.44
CA ILE A 269 13.09 0.11 38.85
C ILE A 269 12.51 0.30 37.45
N GLN A 270 13.02 -0.46 36.48
CA GLN A 270 12.52 -0.46 35.11
C GLN A 270 11.17 -1.17 35.03
N VAL A 271 10.15 -0.46 34.57
CA VAL A 271 8.78 -0.96 34.37
C VAL A 271 8.36 -0.73 32.91
N PRO A 272 7.40 -1.49 32.35
CA PRO A 272 6.93 -1.24 31.01
C PRO A 272 6.37 0.18 30.88
N SER A 273 6.73 0.89 29.81
CA SER A 273 6.16 2.21 29.54
C SER A 273 4.64 2.15 29.42
N MET A 274 3.94 3.16 29.94
CA MET A 274 2.47 3.29 29.95
C MET A 274 1.73 2.13 30.61
N VAL A 275 2.34 1.50 31.62
CA VAL A 275 1.71 0.37 32.33
C VAL A 275 0.70 0.84 33.39
N LEU A 276 0.96 1.97 34.04
CA LEU A 276 0.10 2.47 35.12
C LEU A 276 -0.97 3.44 34.61
N GLN A 277 -0.69 4.18 33.53
CA GLN A 277 -1.63 5.17 32.99
C GLN A 277 -3.02 4.59 32.68
N PRO A 278 -3.17 3.44 31.99
CA PRO A 278 -4.49 2.86 31.71
C PRO A 278 -5.29 2.48 32.95
N LEU A 279 -4.60 2.13 34.05
CA LEU A 279 -5.23 1.76 35.33
C LEU A 279 -5.80 3.01 36.00
N VAL A 280 -5.02 4.09 36.06
CA VAL A 280 -5.45 5.37 36.65
C VAL A 280 -6.59 6.01 35.88
N GLU A 281 -6.54 5.97 34.55
CA GLU A 281 -7.62 6.49 33.72
C GLU A 281 -8.90 5.68 33.87
N ASN A 282 -8.78 4.36 34.08
CA ASN A 282 -9.92 3.51 34.38
C ASN A 282 -10.59 3.96 35.70
N SER A 283 -9.78 4.22 36.74
CA SER A 283 -10.27 4.74 38.03
C SER A 283 -10.92 6.12 37.90
N ILE A 284 -10.38 7.04 37.11
CA ILE A 284 -11.02 8.35 36.87
C ILE A 284 -12.31 8.23 36.06
N LYS A 285 -12.37 7.33 35.08
CA LYS A 285 -13.52 7.17 34.20
C LYS A 285 -14.69 6.45 34.88
N HIS A 286 -14.40 5.48 35.73
CA HIS A 286 -15.39 4.58 36.32
C HIS A 286 -15.56 4.75 37.83
N GLY A 287 -14.66 5.47 38.50
CA GLY A 287 -14.70 5.76 39.93
C GLY A 287 -15.86 6.69 40.33
N PRO A 288 -15.95 7.92 39.79
CA PRO A 288 -17.03 8.84 40.14
C PRO A 288 -18.36 8.48 39.46
N ASP A 289 -19.43 8.33 40.25
CA ASP A 289 -20.81 8.49 39.78
C ASP A 289 -21.32 9.90 40.14
N ALA A 290 -22.46 10.31 39.57
CA ALA A 290 -23.02 11.66 39.77
C ALA A 290 -23.30 12.03 41.25
N THR A 291 -23.38 11.03 42.13
CA THR A 291 -23.66 11.15 43.57
C THR A 291 -22.42 11.02 44.46
N THR A 292 -21.22 10.79 43.90
CA THR A 292 -20.01 10.53 44.68
C THR A 292 -19.39 11.83 45.20
N ASP A 293 -19.65 12.22 46.45
CA ASP A 293 -19.07 13.46 47.01
C ASP A 293 -17.54 13.47 47.03
N ARG A 294 -16.89 12.31 47.08
CA ARG A 294 -15.43 12.17 47.17
C ARG A 294 -14.89 11.00 46.34
N VAL A 295 -13.98 11.28 45.42
CA VAL A 295 -13.26 10.30 44.59
C VAL A 295 -11.87 10.08 45.20
N GLU A 296 -11.59 8.87 45.65
CA GLU A 296 -10.29 8.50 46.21
C GLU A 296 -9.57 7.56 45.24
N ILE A 297 -8.33 7.89 44.91
CA ILE A 297 -7.44 7.02 44.13
C ILE A 297 -6.15 6.81 44.92
N THR A 298 -5.79 5.55 45.15
CA THR A 298 -4.53 5.19 45.82
C THR A 298 -3.62 4.48 44.82
N VAL A 299 -2.44 5.04 44.60
CA VAL A 299 -1.37 4.40 43.80
C VAL A 299 -0.33 3.84 44.75
N ARG A 300 -0.18 2.52 44.77
CA ARG A 300 0.70 1.80 45.69
C ARG A 300 1.76 0.98 44.94
N GLY A 301 2.98 0.95 45.46
CA GLY A 301 4.05 0.10 44.95
C GLY A 301 4.67 -0.72 46.09
N GLU A 302 4.73 -2.03 45.91
CA GLU A 302 5.29 -2.96 46.89
C GLU A 302 6.29 -3.89 46.21
N ARG A 303 7.42 -4.13 46.87
CA ARG A 303 8.39 -5.15 46.47
C ARG A 303 8.29 -6.32 47.43
N ASN A 304 7.92 -7.49 46.91
CA ASN A 304 7.84 -8.73 47.67
C ASN A 304 8.78 -9.76 47.03
N GLY A 305 9.93 -9.98 47.66
CA GLY A 305 10.99 -10.85 47.15
C GLY A 305 11.51 -10.37 45.78
N GLY A 306 11.47 -11.27 44.79
CA GLY A 306 11.87 -11.03 43.40
C GLY A 306 10.81 -10.31 42.54
N HIS A 307 9.65 -9.91 43.09
CA HIS A 307 8.58 -9.28 42.32
C HIS A 307 8.27 -7.85 42.77
N LEU A 308 7.97 -6.99 41.79
CA LEU A 308 7.36 -5.68 41.99
C LEU A 308 5.86 -5.79 41.69
N THR A 309 5.03 -5.39 42.65
CA THR A 309 3.60 -5.19 42.46
C THR A 309 3.30 -3.70 42.49
N LEU A 310 2.66 -3.20 41.44
CA LEU A 310 2.11 -1.85 41.40
C LEU A 310 0.59 -1.95 41.34
N ARG A 311 -0.10 -1.12 42.12
CA ARG A 311 -1.53 -1.18 42.28
C ARG A 311 -2.15 0.20 42.20
N VAL A 312 -3.31 0.27 41.55
CA VAL A 312 -4.19 1.44 41.55
C VAL A 312 -5.54 1.00 42.12
N GLU A 313 -5.97 1.66 43.18
CA GLU A 313 -7.23 1.40 43.88
C GLU A 313 -8.12 2.65 43.80
N ASP A 314 -9.42 2.47 43.60
CA ASP A 314 -10.41 3.55 43.70
C ASP A 314 -11.63 3.17 44.55
N ASN A 315 -12.31 4.18 45.07
CA ASN A 315 -13.51 4.03 45.89
C ASN A 315 -14.83 4.07 45.09
N GLY A 316 -14.79 3.76 43.79
CA GLY A 316 -15.96 3.83 42.92
C GLY A 316 -17.05 2.81 43.23
N LYS A 317 -18.06 2.74 42.35
CA LYS A 317 -19.21 1.82 42.49
C LYS A 317 -18.88 0.32 42.40
N GLY A 318 -17.62 0.00 42.09
CA GLY A 318 -17.13 -1.36 41.94
C GLY A 318 -17.58 -2.05 40.66
N CYS A 319 -17.19 -3.32 40.56
CA CYS A 319 -17.44 -4.19 39.42
C CYS A 319 -18.06 -5.50 39.90
N PRO A 320 -19.33 -5.78 39.58
CA PRO A 320 -20.03 -7.00 40.03
C PRO A 320 -19.43 -8.29 39.45
N ASP A 321 -18.77 -8.19 38.29
CA ASP A 321 -18.22 -9.32 37.55
C ASP A 321 -16.82 -8.98 37.04
N THR A 322 -15.84 -9.18 37.92
CA THR A 322 -14.43 -8.92 37.64
C THR A 322 -13.86 -9.86 36.58
N GLU A 323 -14.36 -11.09 36.44
CA GLU A 323 -13.90 -12.02 35.40
C GLU A 323 -14.30 -11.54 34.00
N ARG A 324 -15.55 -11.08 33.86
CA ARG A 324 -16.02 -10.48 32.60
C ARG A 324 -15.36 -9.14 32.34
N ALA A 325 -15.10 -8.32 33.36
CA ALA A 325 -14.36 -7.08 33.20
C ALA A 325 -12.89 -7.32 32.82
N MET A 326 -12.28 -8.42 33.27
CA MET A 326 -10.95 -8.82 32.84
C MET A 326 -10.99 -9.25 31.37
N THR A 327 -11.96 -10.07 30.97
CA THR A 327 -12.03 -10.65 29.62
C THR A 327 -12.48 -9.65 28.56
N ASN A 328 -13.51 -8.86 28.86
CA ASN A 328 -14.16 -7.89 27.97
C ASN A 328 -13.90 -6.43 28.37
N GLY A 329 -12.88 -6.19 29.20
CA GLY A 329 -12.53 -4.86 29.68
C GLY A 329 -12.18 -3.88 28.56
N GLY A 330 -12.07 -2.60 28.93
CA GLY A 330 -11.65 -1.56 28.00
C GLY A 330 -10.31 -1.85 27.33
N ILE A 331 -10.11 -1.27 26.14
CA ILE A 331 -8.90 -1.45 25.32
C ILE A 331 -7.61 -1.22 26.14
N GLY A 332 -7.63 -0.29 27.11
CA GLY A 332 -6.50 0.01 27.99
C GLY A 332 -6.03 -1.18 28.84
N LEU A 333 -6.93 -1.82 29.60
CA LEU A 333 -6.59 -2.97 30.44
C LEU A 333 -6.14 -4.18 29.61
N ARG A 334 -6.77 -4.40 28.45
CA ARG A 334 -6.36 -5.46 27.52
C ARG A 334 -4.93 -5.24 27.01
N ASN A 335 -4.61 -4.01 26.60
CA ASN A 335 -3.26 -3.66 26.13
C ASN A 335 -2.21 -3.86 27.24
N VAL A 336 -2.51 -3.49 28.49
CA VAL A 336 -1.62 -3.73 29.63
C VAL A 336 -1.39 -5.23 29.80
N ARG A 337 -2.45 -6.05 29.83
CA ARG A 337 -2.33 -7.51 29.95
C ARG A 337 -1.49 -8.14 28.84
N GLU A 338 -1.77 -7.78 27.59
CA GLU A 338 -1.01 -8.29 26.44
C GLU A 338 0.46 -7.86 26.51
N ARG A 339 0.74 -6.61 26.91
CA ARG A 339 2.11 -6.10 27.10
C ARG A 339 2.85 -6.85 28.21
N MET A 340 2.20 -7.11 29.35
CA MET A 340 2.79 -7.87 30.45
C MET A 340 3.15 -9.29 30.01
N LYS A 341 2.25 -9.95 29.27
CA LYS A 341 2.49 -11.29 28.72
C LYS A 341 3.61 -11.31 27.68
N LEU A 342 3.71 -10.28 26.82
CA LEU A 342 4.77 -10.17 25.82
C LEU A 342 6.15 -9.96 26.44
N LEU A 343 6.25 -9.14 27.48
CA LEU A 343 7.54 -8.79 28.09
C LEU A 343 8.02 -9.81 29.13
N TYR A 344 7.10 -10.43 29.87
CA TYR A 344 7.46 -11.25 31.04
C TYR A 344 6.86 -12.67 31.00
N GLY A 345 6.13 -13.03 29.95
CA GLY A 345 5.48 -14.35 29.82
C GLY A 345 4.52 -14.61 30.98
N GLU A 346 4.64 -15.78 31.60
CA GLU A 346 3.81 -16.21 32.74
C GLU A 346 4.22 -15.54 34.07
N HIS A 347 5.36 -14.83 34.11
CA HIS A 347 5.84 -14.14 35.32
C HIS A 347 5.29 -12.72 35.47
N GLY A 348 4.67 -12.18 34.41
CA GLY A 348 3.99 -10.88 34.41
C GLY A 348 2.49 -11.04 34.38
N ALA A 349 1.78 -10.39 35.31
CA ALA A 349 0.33 -10.51 35.40
C ALA A 349 -0.34 -9.15 35.61
N LEU A 350 -1.55 -9.01 35.05
CA LEU A 350 -2.53 -8.00 35.43
C LEU A 350 -3.66 -8.72 36.16
N THR A 351 -3.97 -8.29 37.39
CA THR A 351 -5.12 -8.77 38.16
C THR A 351 -6.06 -7.60 38.46
N ILE A 352 -7.36 -7.89 38.51
CA ILE A 352 -8.37 -6.91 38.94
C ILE A 352 -9.25 -7.51 40.03
N ALA A 353 -9.63 -6.69 40.99
CA ALA A 353 -10.51 -7.05 42.08
C ALA A 353 -11.49 -5.90 42.38
N SER A 354 -12.65 -6.25 42.91
CA SER A 354 -13.63 -5.28 43.45
C SER A 354 -14.11 -5.83 44.79
N PRO A 355 -13.36 -5.57 45.87
CA PRO A 355 -13.68 -6.10 47.19
C PRO A 355 -15.11 -5.73 47.60
N GLU A 356 -15.91 -6.71 48.01
CA GLU A 356 -17.29 -6.51 48.45
C GLU A 356 -18.21 -5.82 47.42
N GLY A 357 -17.82 -5.85 46.14
CA GLY A 357 -18.54 -5.17 45.06
C GLY A 357 -18.44 -3.64 45.11
N ARG A 358 -17.50 -3.09 45.88
CA ARG A 358 -17.22 -1.66 46.00
C ARG A 358 -15.78 -1.38 45.63
N GLY A 359 -15.56 -0.21 45.03
CA GLY A 359 -14.25 0.19 44.55
C GLY A 359 -13.69 -0.73 43.48
N PHE A 360 -12.59 -0.33 42.87
CA PHE A 360 -11.92 -1.13 41.87
C PHE A 360 -10.42 -1.11 42.11
N VAL A 361 -9.81 -2.29 42.06
CA VAL A 361 -8.39 -2.49 42.31
C VAL A 361 -7.80 -3.15 41.08
N ALA A 362 -6.85 -2.50 40.43
CA ALA A 362 -6.04 -3.08 39.36
C ALA A 362 -4.59 -3.20 39.81
N SER A 363 -4.02 -4.39 39.72
CA SER A 363 -2.63 -4.66 40.11
C SER A 363 -1.85 -5.24 38.94
N VAL A 364 -0.67 -4.70 38.68
CA VAL A 364 0.33 -5.30 37.79
C VAL A 364 1.47 -5.87 38.62
N SER A 365 1.84 -7.12 38.35
CA SER A 365 2.99 -7.77 38.97
C SER A 365 4.00 -8.14 37.89
N LEU A 366 5.27 -7.84 38.14
CA LEU A 366 6.40 -8.15 37.25
C LEU A 366 7.62 -8.62 38.04
N PRO A 367 8.44 -9.51 37.45
CA PRO A 367 9.69 -9.94 38.06
C PRO A 367 10.73 -8.81 37.98
N LEU A 368 11.52 -8.67 39.04
CA LEU A 368 12.68 -7.79 39.04
C LEU A 368 13.81 -8.45 38.25
N VAL A 369 14.39 -7.68 37.33
CA VAL A 369 15.41 -8.16 36.37
C VAL A 369 16.68 -8.72 37.05
N THR A 370 16.82 -8.61 38.37
CA THR A 370 17.93 -9.19 39.12
C THR A 370 17.91 -10.73 39.19
N GLU A 371 16.82 -11.42 38.84
CA GLU A 371 16.71 -12.90 38.96
C GLU A 371 16.46 -13.68 37.65
N LEU A 372 16.37 -13.02 36.49
CA LEU A 372 16.14 -13.70 35.20
C LEU A 372 17.41 -14.30 34.55
N ASN A 373 18.56 -14.22 35.23
CA ASN A 373 19.88 -14.64 34.73
C ASN A 373 20.61 -15.66 35.63
N ASN A 374 19.90 -16.44 36.44
CA ASN A 374 20.48 -17.61 37.11
C ASN A 374 19.82 -18.91 36.65
#